data_AF-A0A2G9UTV2-F1
#
_entry.id   AF-A0A2G9UTV2-F1
#
_cell.length_a   1.000
_cell.length_b   1.000
_cell.length_c   1.000
_cell.angle_alpha   90.00
_cell.angle_beta   90.00
_cell.angle_gamma   90.00
#
_symmetry.space_group_name_H-M   'P 1'
#
loop_
_entity.id
_entity.type
_entity.pdbx_description
1 polymer ?
#
loop_
_entity_poly.entity_id
_entity_poly.type
_entity_poly.pdbx_seq_one_letter_code
_entity_poly.pdbx_strand_id
1 'polypeptide(L)'
;MFQLWDIGGQPRFRSMWERYCRGVNAIVFMVDAADEDKLEASRNELMQLLDKAQLDAIPVLVLGNKKDLPGALDERQLIERMNLSAIQNREICCYSISCKEKENIDITLQWLIQHSKSQR
;
A
#
# COMPACT_ATOMS: atom_id res chain seq x y z
N MET A 1 4.85 18.85 8.05
CA MET A 1 6.07 18.08 7.72
C MET A 1 5.63 16.63 7.58
N PHE A 2 5.80 16.03 6.40
CA PHE A 2 5.46 14.63 6.16
C PHE A 2 6.62 13.76 6.63
N GLN A 3 6.35 12.73 7.43
CA GLN A 3 7.33 11.70 7.77
C GLN A 3 6.99 10.45 6.98
N LEU A 4 7.88 10.06 6.07
CA LEU A 4 7.78 8.83 5.29
C LEU A 4 8.81 7.84 5.82
N TRP A 5 8.37 6.62 6.09
CA TRP A 5 9.22 5.51 6.50
C TRP A 5 9.23 4.47 5.39
N ASP A 6 10.34 4.35 4.67
CA ASP A 6 10.56 3.27 3.71
C ASP A 6 11.05 2.04 4.47
N ILE A 7 10.32 0.92 4.34
CA ILE A 7 10.71 -0.34 4.95
C ILE A 7 10.57 -1.45 3.90
N GLY A 8 11.67 -2.14 3.62
CA GLY A 8 11.66 -3.25 2.66
C GLY A 8 10.80 -4.43 3.13
N GLY A 9 10.15 -5.10 2.19
CA GLY A 9 9.29 -6.28 2.42
C GLY A 9 10.01 -7.56 2.83
N GLN A 10 11.35 -7.57 2.86
CA GLN A 10 12.11 -8.77 3.17
C GLN A 10 11.83 -9.24 4.61
N PRO A 11 11.75 -10.56 4.87
CA PRO A 11 11.42 -11.11 6.19
C PRO A 11 12.22 -10.52 7.36
N ARG A 12 13.52 -10.24 7.13
CA ARG A 12 14.42 -9.64 8.13
C ARG A 12 14.00 -8.25 8.62
N PHE A 13 13.21 -7.51 7.84
CA PHE A 13 12.78 -6.15 8.18
C PHE A 13 11.37 -6.09 8.78
N ARG A 14 10.63 -7.20 8.79
CA ARG A 14 9.25 -7.24 9.29
C ARG A 14 9.13 -6.93 10.79
N SER A 15 10.17 -7.24 11.58
CA SER A 15 10.23 -6.87 13.01
C SER A 15 10.29 -5.35 13.23
N MET A 16 10.70 -4.58 12.22
CA MET A 16 10.77 -3.13 12.29
C MET A 16 9.43 -2.45 11.99
N TRP A 17 8.53 -3.12 11.25
CA TRP A 17 7.21 -2.57 10.88
C TRP A 17 6.44 -2.11 12.13
N GLU A 18 6.49 -2.91 13.21
CA GLU A 18 5.80 -2.58 14.46
C GLU A 18 6.27 -1.29 15.12
N ARG A 19 7.56 -0.94 14.94
CA ARG A 19 8.14 0.28 15.51
C ARG A 19 7.76 1.52 14.72
N TYR A 20 7.81 1.41 13.39
CA TYR A 20 7.58 2.54 12.48
C TYR A 20 6.11 2.80 12.19
N CYS A 21 5.25 1.80 12.36
CA CYS A 21 3.80 1.93 12.17
C CYS A 21 3.07 2.58 13.36
N ARG A 22 3.75 2.97 14.45
CA ARG A 22 3.09 3.63 15.59
C ARG A 22 2.79 5.09 15.26
N GLY A 23 1.51 5.46 15.37
CA GLY A 23 1.07 6.85 15.22
C GLY A 23 1.09 7.38 13.78
N VAL A 24 1.09 6.48 12.78
CA VAL A 24 0.98 6.86 11.37
C VAL A 24 -0.45 7.26 11.04
N ASN A 25 -0.62 8.24 10.14
CA ASN A 25 -1.94 8.67 9.67
C ASN A 25 -2.45 7.87 8.47
N ALA A 26 -1.55 7.23 7.74
CA ALA A 26 -1.87 6.40 6.58
C ALA A 26 -0.75 5.38 6.33
N ILE A 27 -1.11 4.28 5.67
CA ILE A 27 -0.16 3.26 5.21
C ILE A 27 -0.10 3.30 3.69
N VAL A 28 1.11 3.29 3.13
CA VAL A 28 1.32 3.08 1.69
C VAL A 28 1.94 1.70 1.51
N PHE A 29 1.25 0.82 0.80
CA PHE A 29 1.70 -0.54 0.52
C PHE A 29 1.96 -0.69 -0.98
N MET A 30 3.22 -0.86 -1.36
CA MET A 30 3.62 -0.92 -2.76
C MET A 30 3.88 -2.36 -3.18
N VAL A 31 3.28 -2.77 -4.30
CA VAL A 31 3.48 -4.08 -4.93
C VAL A 31 3.98 -3.91 -6.35
N ASP A 32 4.59 -4.96 -6.89
CA ASP A 32 4.97 -5.02 -8.30
C ASP A 32 3.78 -5.55 -9.11
N ALA A 33 3.17 -4.71 -9.93
CA ALA A 33 2.00 -5.07 -10.72
C ALA A 33 2.33 -6.06 -11.85
N ALA A 34 3.60 -6.20 -12.23
CA ALA A 34 4.04 -7.11 -13.30
C ALA A 34 4.53 -8.48 -12.78
N ASP A 35 4.52 -8.70 -11.45
CA ASP A 35 5.01 -9.92 -10.81
C ASP A 35 3.88 -10.64 -10.07
N GLU A 36 3.02 -11.33 -10.83
CA GLU A 36 1.83 -12.02 -10.30
C GLU A 36 2.17 -13.09 -9.27
N ASP A 37 3.30 -13.78 -9.44
CA ASP A 37 3.75 -14.87 -8.56
C ASP A 37 4.00 -14.39 -7.12
N LYS A 38 4.35 -13.11 -6.94
CA LYS A 38 4.59 -12.52 -5.63
C LYS A 38 3.36 -11.90 -5.00
N LEU A 39 2.28 -11.68 -5.74
CA LEU A 39 1.09 -11.01 -5.21
C LEU A 39 0.42 -11.79 -4.08
N GLU A 40 0.41 -13.12 -4.15
CA GLU A 40 -0.16 -13.91 -3.06
C GLU A 40 0.62 -13.73 -1.75
N ALA A 41 1.96 -13.71 -1.82
CA ALA A 41 2.80 -13.44 -0.67
C ALA A 41 2.57 -12.01 -0.14
N SER A 42 2.54 -11.02 -1.04
CA SER A 42 2.27 -9.62 -0.68
C SER A 42 0.88 -9.44 -0.04
N ARG A 43 -0.14 -10.14 -0.53
CA ARG A 43 -1.47 -10.16 0.08
C ARG A 43 -1.42 -10.67 1.51
N ASN A 44 -0.77 -11.82 1.73
CA ASN A 44 -0.70 -12.41 3.06
C ASN A 44 0.07 -11.50 4.03
N GLU A 45 1.13 -10.84 3.57
CA GLU A 45 1.85 -9.83 4.36
C GLU A 45 1.00 -8.61 4.69
N LEU A 46 0.24 -8.09 3.72
CA LEU A 46 -0.68 -6.98 3.95
C LEU A 46 -1.72 -7.35 5.01
N MET A 47 -2.39 -8.50 4.88
CA MET A 47 -3.39 -8.93 5.85
C MET A 47 -2.79 -9.09 7.27
N GLN A 48 -1.59 -9.67 7.40
CA GLN A 48 -0.90 -9.78 8.68
C GLN A 48 -0.50 -8.42 9.26
N LEU A 49 -0.16 -7.44 8.42
CA LEU A 49 0.13 -6.08 8.86
C LEU A 49 -1.14 -5.39 9.38
N LEU A 50 -2.26 -5.53 8.67
CA LEU A 50 -3.53 -4.88 9.01
C LEU A 50 -4.24 -5.50 10.21
N ASP A 51 -3.94 -6.75 10.56
CA ASP A 51 -4.44 -7.44 11.77
C ASP A 51 -3.86 -6.85 13.08
N LYS A 52 -2.82 -6.02 13.00
CA LYS A 52 -2.22 -5.39 14.18
C LYS A 52 -3.12 -4.31 14.74
N ALA A 53 -3.55 -4.46 16.00
CA ALA A 53 -4.44 -3.52 16.69
C ALA A 53 -3.96 -2.05 16.67
N GLN A 54 -2.64 -1.81 16.67
CA GLN A 54 -2.07 -0.47 16.58
C GLN A 54 -2.31 0.24 15.24
N LEU A 55 -2.73 -0.50 14.21
CA LEU A 55 -3.05 -0.01 12.88
C LEU A 55 -4.56 -0.06 12.62
N ASP A 56 -5.38 -0.29 13.64
CA ASP A 56 -6.83 -0.36 13.45
C ASP A 56 -7.37 0.97 12.90
N ALA A 57 -8.34 0.87 11.98
CA ALA A 57 -8.94 1.98 11.24
C ALA A 57 -7.98 2.89 10.42
N ILE A 58 -6.66 2.63 10.41
CA ILE A 58 -5.71 3.44 9.62
C ILE A 58 -5.94 3.21 8.12
N PRO A 59 -6.13 4.28 7.32
CA PRO A 59 -6.37 4.17 5.88
C PRO A 59 -5.14 3.61 5.15
N VAL A 60 -5.40 2.81 4.11
CA VAL A 60 -4.36 2.10 3.35
C VAL A 60 -4.44 2.49 1.87
N LEU A 61 -3.31 2.89 1.31
CA LEU A 61 -3.14 3.08 -0.13
C LEU A 61 -2.26 1.98 -0.69
N VAL A 62 -2.82 1.14 -1.56
CA VAL A 62 -2.10 0.10 -2.29
C VAL A 62 -1.65 0.65 -3.66
N LEU A 63 -0.35 0.59 -3.93
CA LEU A 63 0.23 1.07 -5.18
C LEU A 63 0.78 -0.12 -5.98
N GLY A 64 0.14 -0.44 -7.11
CA GLY A 64 0.68 -1.37 -8.09
C GLY A 64 1.70 -0.66 -8.97
N ASN A 65 2.98 -0.80 -8.67
CA ASN A 65 4.05 -0.16 -9.43
C ASN A 65 4.43 -0.98 -10.67
N LYS A 66 5.15 -0.36 -11.61
CA LYS A 66 5.60 -0.93 -12.89
C LYS A 66 4.49 -1.18 -13.91
N LYS A 67 3.46 -0.32 -13.91
CA LYS A 67 2.39 -0.31 -14.92
C LYS A 67 2.91 -0.23 -16.37
N ASP A 68 4.12 0.30 -16.57
CA ASP A 68 4.78 0.40 -17.88
C ASP A 68 5.23 -0.95 -18.48
N LEU A 69 5.27 -2.02 -17.68
CA LEU A 69 5.71 -3.34 -18.15
C LEU A 69 4.56 -4.12 -18.81
N PRO A 70 4.87 -4.93 -19.85
CA PRO A 70 3.87 -5.81 -20.45
C PRO A 70 3.40 -6.85 -19.43
N GLY A 71 2.09 -7.05 -19.35
CA GLY A 71 1.47 -7.95 -18.37
C GLY A 71 1.27 -7.34 -16.98
N ALA A 72 1.58 -6.06 -16.78
CA ALA A 72 1.26 -5.38 -15.53
C ALA A 72 -0.26 -5.34 -15.31
N LEU A 73 -0.66 -5.69 -14.09
CA LEU A 73 -2.06 -5.70 -13.69
C LEU A 73 -2.62 -4.29 -13.51
N ASP A 74 -3.86 -4.11 -13.95
CA ASP A 74 -4.62 -2.89 -13.70
C ASP A 74 -5.18 -2.85 -12.26
N GLU A 75 -5.78 -1.72 -11.90
CA GLU A 75 -6.33 -1.49 -10.57
C GLU A 75 -7.39 -2.53 -10.18
N ARG A 76 -8.24 -2.97 -11.12
CA ARG A 76 -9.31 -3.92 -10.84
C ARG A 76 -8.75 -5.31 -10.56
N GLN A 77 -7.79 -5.73 -11.39
CA GLN A 77 -7.09 -6.99 -11.22
C GLN A 77 -6.30 -7.02 -9.91
N LEU A 78 -5.64 -5.92 -9.55
CA LEU A 78 -4.94 -5.81 -8.26
C LEU A 78 -5.91 -5.91 -7.07
N ILE A 79 -7.05 -5.22 -7.11
CA ILE A 79 -8.07 -5.29 -6.06
C ILE A 79 -8.54 -6.74 -5.86
N GLU A 80 -8.78 -7.47 -6.95
CA GLU A 80 -9.22 -8.87 -6.91
C GLU A 80 -8.12 -9.80 -6.38
N ARG A 81 -6.91 -9.75 -6.95
CA ARG A 81 -5.79 -10.64 -6.58
C ARG A 81 -5.31 -10.42 -5.15
N MET A 82 -5.27 -9.16 -4.71
CA MET A 82 -4.93 -8.80 -3.33
C MET A 82 -6.12 -8.90 -2.37
N ASN A 83 -7.31 -9.27 -2.87
CA ASN A 83 -8.54 -9.41 -2.09
C ASN A 83 -8.83 -8.18 -1.21
N LEU A 84 -8.63 -6.98 -1.77
CA LEU A 84 -8.76 -5.73 -1.01
C LEU A 84 -10.20 -5.46 -0.57
N SER A 85 -11.18 -5.99 -1.30
CA SER A 85 -12.61 -5.89 -0.98
C SER A 85 -13.01 -6.60 0.31
N ALA A 86 -12.20 -7.54 0.81
CA ALA A 86 -12.42 -8.19 2.09
C ALA A 86 -12.12 -7.28 3.30
N ILE A 87 -11.38 -6.19 3.08
CA ILE A 87 -11.01 -5.24 4.13
C ILE A 87 -12.14 -4.22 4.27
N GLN A 88 -12.92 -4.33 5.36
CA GLN A 88 -14.08 -3.46 5.60
C GLN A 88 -13.94 -2.54 6.82
N ASN A 89 -12.91 -2.72 7.65
CA ASN A 89 -12.71 -1.97 8.89
C ASN A 89 -11.95 -0.63 8.71
N ARG A 90 -11.63 -0.25 7.47
CA ARG A 90 -10.83 0.94 7.15
C ARG A 90 -11.05 1.37 5.71
N GLU A 91 -10.68 2.60 5.40
CA GLU A 91 -10.57 3.04 4.01
C GLU A 91 -9.40 2.32 3.31
N ILE A 92 -9.66 1.84 2.10
CA ILE A 92 -8.63 1.30 1.22
C ILE A 92 -8.78 1.86 -0.19
N CYS A 93 -7.67 2.34 -0.75
CA CYS A 93 -7.59 2.79 -2.14
C CYS A 93 -6.49 2.02 -2.87
N CYS A 94 -6.66 1.84 -4.18
CA CYS A 94 -5.68 1.18 -5.03
C CYS A 94 -5.45 1.97 -6.30
N TYR A 95 -4.19 2.25 -6.63
CA TYR A 95 -3.79 2.89 -7.88
C TYR A 95 -2.70 2.07 -8.57
N SER A 96 -2.75 2.00 -9.90
CA SER A 96 -1.66 1.46 -10.70
C SER A 96 -0.79 2.62 -11.17
N ILE A 97 0.51 2.55 -10.90
CA ILE A 97 1.46 3.63 -11.10
C ILE A 97 2.69 3.16 -11.87
N SER A 98 3.40 4.09 -12.50
CA SER A 98 4.78 3.86 -12.93
C SER A 98 5.68 4.89 -12.30
N CYS A 99 6.51 4.46 -11.33
CA CYS A 99 7.55 5.34 -10.78
C CYS A 99 8.60 5.73 -11.84
N LYS A 100 8.79 4.90 -12.86
CA LYS A 100 9.76 5.13 -13.93
C LYS A 100 9.27 6.21 -14.89
N GLU A 101 8.03 6.08 -15.38
CA GLU A 101 7.42 7.02 -16.33
C GLU A 101 6.72 8.19 -15.63
N LYS A 102 6.70 8.18 -14.28
CA LYS A 102 6.03 9.16 -13.41
C LYS A 102 4.51 9.24 -13.63
N GLU A 103 3.90 8.12 -14.00
CA GLU A 103 2.46 8.02 -14.19
C GLU A 103 1.76 7.83 -12.85
N ASN A 104 0.66 8.57 -12.64
CA ASN A 104 -0.20 8.50 -11.45
C ASN A 104 0.48 8.81 -10.10
N ILE A 105 1.63 9.49 -10.15
CA ILE A 105 2.34 9.94 -8.94
C ILE A 105 1.62 11.12 -8.29
N ASP A 106 1.05 12.01 -9.11
CA ASP A 106 0.27 13.17 -8.66
C ASP A 106 -0.99 12.76 -7.89
N ILE A 107 -1.76 11.79 -8.39
CA ILE A 107 -2.96 11.29 -7.69
C ILE A 107 -2.61 10.59 -6.37
N THR A 108 -1.47 9.90 -6.34
CA THR A 108 -0.92 9.27 -5.13
C THR A 108 -0.59 10.32 -4.08
N LEU A 109 0.09 11.40 -4.49
CA LEU A 109 0.42 12.52 -3.61
C LEU A 109 -0.83 13.25 -3.13
N GLN A 110 -1.83 13.44 -3.99
CA GLN A 110 -3.10 14.07 -3.59
C GLN A 110 -3.82 13.25 -2.51
N TRP A 111 -3.90 11.92 -2.67
CA TRP A 111 -4.48 11.05 -1.65
C TRP A 111 -3.73 11.15 -0.32
N LEU A 112 -2.39 11.18 -0.35
CA LEU A 112 -1.58 11.36 0.86
C LEU A 112 -1.79 12.72 1.51
N ILE A 113 -1.90 13.80 0.72
CA ILE A 113 -2.17 15.13 1.24
C ILE A 113 -3.53 15.18 1.94
N GLN A 114 -4.56 14.56 1.35
CA GLN A 114 -5.90 14.47 1.95
C GLN A 114 -5.87 13.76 3.30
N HIS A 115 -5.11 12.67 3.43
CA HIS A 115 -5.03 11.85 4.65
C HIS A 115 -3.96 12.32 5.64
N SER A 116 -3.11 13.28 5.26
CA SER A 116 -2.10 13.86 6.16
C SER A 116 -2.63 14.94 7.09
N LYS A 117 -3.79 15.51 6.76
CA LYS A 117 -4.43 16.52 7.61
C LYS A 117 -5.12 15.81 8.76
N SER A 118 -4.41 15.73 9.89
CA SER A 118 -5.01 15.41 11.18
C SER A 118 -6.25 16.27 11.38
N GLN A 119 -7.43 15.64 11.37
CA GLN A 119 -8.57 16.16 12.13
C GLN A 119 -8.07 16.17 13.58
N ARG A 120 -7.72 17.35 14.08
CA ARG A 120 -7.57 17.59 15.51
C ARG A 120 -8.94 17.65 16.14
#